data_AF-A0A7X4AHW7-F1
#
_entry.id   AF-A0A7X4AHW7-F1
#
_cell.length_a   1.000
_cell.length_b   1.000
_cell.length_c   1.000
_cell.angle_alpha   90.00
_cell.angle_beta   90.00
_cell.angle_gamma   90.00
#
_symmetry.space_group_name_H-M   'P 1'
#
loop_
_entity.id
_entity.type
_entity.pdbx_description
1 polymer ?
#
loop_
_entity_poly.entity_id
_entity_poly.type
_entity_poly.pdbx_seq_one_letter_code
_entity_poly.pdbx_strand_id
1 'polypeptide(L)'
;MSDQPGESASITLGEALEEYLQTLSPEVHNNSSPFVRRYVEHAGRDTAVAALTGARVESYAESQIQISDPAAPKRVAALKAWFQYLKKRSYAEKNYGVHIRLRRSAGRATAAHTVNEAPIEMTAEGITNLQGELDRLEGDVPDLVKAISLAREDKDFRENAPLEAAREALAFNETRRREINATLRRAVAVDSADSADDRSTIGSTVQVTRLDNDRDVEYKLVSAREANAADSKISVESPVGKELLGRRPGDEVSVSVPAGVIQFRVTGVSKS
;
A
#
# COMPACT_ATOMS: atom_id res chain seq x y z
N MET A 1 54.95 -8.02 21.84
CA MET A 1 53.94 -7.15 22.48
C MET A 1 53.33 -6.30 21.38
N SER A 2 52.02 -6.24 21.39
CA SER A 2 51.12 -6.06 20.26
C SER A 2 51.32 -4.79 19.44
N ASP A 3 51.34 -4.99 18.12
CA ASP A 3 51.06 -4.00 17.09
C ASP A 3 49.59 -3.55 17.23
N GLN A 4 49.34 -2.24 17.30
CA GLN A 4 48.00 -1.65 17.20
C GLN A 4 47.87 -1.06 15.79
N PRO A 5 46.98 -1.58 14.92
CA PRO A 5 46.76 -0.97 13.61
C PRO A 5 45.93 0.31 13.77
N GLY A 6 46.43 1.39 13.18
CA GLY A 6 45.86 2.73 13.22
C GLY A 6 44.41 2.79 12.75
N GLU A 7 43.60 3.50 13.53
CA GLU A 7 42.22 3.85 13.29
C GLU A 7 42.15 4.76 12.04
N SER A 8 41.69 4.22 10.91
CA SER A 8 41.44 5.00 9.69
C SER A 8 40.36 6.03 9.98
N ALA A 9 40.74 7.30 10.16
CA ALA A 9 39.84 8.40 10.48
C ALA A 9 38.75 8.54 9.39
N SER A 10 37.52 8.16 9.73
CA SER A 10 36.36 8.37 8.86
C SER A 10 35.98 9.85 8.90
N ILE A 11 36.06 10.54 7.76
CA ILE A 11 35.67 11.96 7.65
C ILE A 11 34.22 12.18 8.14
N THR A 12 34.00 13.27 8.85
CA THR A 12 32.67 13.68 9.32
C THR A 12 31.88 14.41 8.24
N LEU A 13 30.55 14.49 8.40
CA LEU A 13 29.70 15.26 7.49
C LEU A 13 30.05 16.76 7.48
N GLY A 14 30.48 17.30 8.61
CA GLY A 14 30.93 18.68 8.75
C GLY A 14 32.21 18.96 7.96
N GLU A 15 33.22 18.11 8.08
CA GLU A 15 34.48 18.26 7.35
C GLU A 15 34.28 18.09 5.84
N ALA A 16 33.54 17.04 5.45
CA ALA A 16 33.26 16.79 4.04
C ALA A 16 32.46 17.96 3.41
N LEU A 17 31.60 18.62 4.18
CA LEU A 17 30.80 19.76 3.71
C LEU A 17 31.69 20.94 3.37
N GLU A 18 32.61 21.31 4.26
CA GLU A 18 33.54 22.42 4.02
C GLU A 18 34.42 22.15 2.79
N GLU A 19 34.91 20.91 2.62
CA GLU A 19 35.63 20.50 1.40
C GLU A 19 34.78 20.65 0.15
N TYR A 20 33.53 20.18 0.17
CA TYR A 20 32.66 20.26 -0.99
C TYR A 20 32.38 21.70 -1.40
N LEU A 21 32.08 22.57 -0.42
CA LEU A 21 31.79 23.97 -0.71
C LEU A 21 32.97 24.69 -1.37
N GLN A 22 34.21 24.33 -1.03
CA GLN A 22 35.42 24.86 -1.67
C GLN A 22 35.62 24.37 -3.11
N THR A 23 35.04 23.22 -3.48
CA THR A 23 35.14 22.68 -4.84
C THR A 23 34.12 23.27 -5.82
N LEU A 24 33.17 24.06 -5.34
CA LEU A 24 32.08 24.62 -6.15
C LEU A 24 32.44 26.00 -6.72
N SER A 25 31.90 26.32 -7.90
CA SER A 25 31.94 27.69 -8.41
C SER A 25 31.10 28.63 -7.54
N PRO A 26 31.37 29.95 -7.53
CA PRO A 26 30.64 30.91 -6.70
C PRO A 26 29.11 30.87 -6.88
N GLU A 27 28.64 30.67 -8.11
CA GLU A 27 27.22 30.58 -8.44
C GLU A 27 26.56 29.31 -7.89
N VAL A 28 27.22 28.16 -8.05
CA VAL A 28 26.71 26.86 -7.55
C VAL A 28 26.79 26.81 -6.03
N HIS A 29 27.84 27.39 -5.44
CA HIS A 29 28.00 27.56 -4.01
C HIS A 29 26.83 28.35 -3.41
N ASN A 30 26.49 29.51 -3.96
CA ASN A 30 25.41 30.35 -3.42
C ASN A 30 24.03 29.66 -3.53
N ASN A 31 23.80 28.93 -4.62
CA ASN A 31 22.53 28.25 -4.87
C ASN A 31 22.36 26.92 -4.12
N SER A 32 23.45 26.23 -3.78
CA SER A 32 23.41 24.87 -3.19
C SER A 32 23.74 24.85 -1.70
N SER A 33 24.63 25.75 -1.23
CA SER A 33 25.14 25.72 0.14
C SER A 33 24.06 25.80 1.22
N PRO A 34 22.97 26.59 1.10
CA PRO A 34 21.95 26.66 2.16
C PRO A 34 21.22 25.33 2.37
N PHE A 35 21.03 24.57 1.29
CA PHE A 35 20.31 23.29 1.34
C PHE A 35 21.17 22.17 1.91
N VAL A 36 22.46 22.14 1.56
CA VAL A 36 23.39 21.13 2.05
C VAL A 36 23.79 21.39 3.50
N ARG A 37 24.03 22.65 3.89
CA ARG A 37 24.28 23.03 5.30
C ARG A 37 23.14 22.57 6.21
N ARG A 38 21.89 22.85 5.83
CA ARG A 38 20.70 22.43 6.59
C ARG A 38 20.59 20.91 6.74
N TYR A 39 20.95 20.15 5.71
CA TYR A 39 20.97 18.69 5.82
C TYR A 39 22.03 18.20 6.80
N VAL A 40 23.26 18.75 6.71
CA VAL A 40 24.37 18.35 7.58
C VAL A 40 24.13 18.76 9.03
N GLU A 41 23.51 19.90 9.28
CA GLU A 41 23.06 20.32 10.61
C GLU A 41 22.04 19.33 11.19
N HIS A 42 21.03 18.95 10.40
CA HIS A 42 20.04 17.96 10.82
C HIS A 42 20.64 16.56 11.05
N ALA A 43 21.59 16.15 10.21
CA ALA A 43 22.29 14.88 10.34
C ALA A 43 23.37 14.91 11.45
N GLY A 44 23.69 16.07 12.02
CA GLY A 44 24.78 16.26 12.97
C GLY A 44 26.14 16.33 12.25
N ARG A 45 26.84 17.43 12.47
CA ARG A 45 28.14 17.73 11.83
C ARG A 45 29.21 16.69 12.15
N ASP A 46 29.19 16.16 13.37
CA ASP A 46 30.20 15.20 13.87
C ASP A 46 29.90 13.75 13.46
N THR A 47 28.78 13.51 12.75
CA THR A 47 28.45 12.18 12.25
C THR A 47 29.44 11.77 11.16
N ALA A 48 30.06 10.60 11.29
CA ALA A 48 30.89 10.01 10.24
C ALA A 48 30.08 9.76 8.95
N VAL A 49 30.65 10.08 7.78
CA VAL A 49 29.96 9.85 6.49
C VAL A 49 29.59 8.37 6.30
N ALA A 50 30.41 7.45 6.81
CA ALA A 50 30.16 6.01 6.76
C ALA A 50 28.90 5.57 7.55
N ALA A 51 28.46 6.36 8.55
CA ALA A 51 27.26 6.08 9.32
C ALA A 51 25.96 6.49 8.61
N LEU A 52 26.05 7.07 7.39
CA LEU A 52 24.88 7.40 6.60
C LEU A 52 24.15 6.14 6.14
N THR A 53 22.82 6.15 6.27
CA THR A 53 21.94 5.11 5.74
C THR A 53 20.93 5.71 4.78
N GLY A 54 20.47 4.91 3.82
CA GLY A 54 19.42 5.33 2.87
C GLY A 54 18.14 5.76 3.58
N ALA A 55 17.76 5.05 4.66
CA ALA A 55 16.61 5.37 5.49
C ALA A 55 16.72 6.75 6.16
N ARG A 56 17.90 7.13 6.64
CA ARG A 56 18.13 8.45 7.26
C ARG A 56 18.02 9.58 6.24
N VAL A 57 18.51 9.37 5.01
CA VAL A 57 18.44 10.34 3.91
C VAL A 57 17.01 10.47 3.38
N GLU A 58 16.28 9.36 3.25
CA GLU A 58 14.88 9.34 2.84
C GLU A 58 13.98 10.01 3.88
N SER A 59 14.17 9.72 5.18
CA SER A 59 13.42 10.35 6.27
C SER A 59 13.58 11.87 6.32
N TYR A 60 14.80 12.38 6.08
CA TYR A 60 15.03 13.81 5.92
C TYR A 60 14.31 14.37 4.69
N ALA A 61 14.42 13.70 3.53
CA ALA A 61 13.78 14.16 2.30
C ALA A 61 12.25 14.24 2.45
N GLU A 62 11.63 13.25 3.09
CA GLU A 62 10.18 13.24 3.34
C GLU A 62 9.73 14.31 4.33
N SER A 63 10.52 14.57 5.36
CA SER A 63 10.15 15.55 6.39
C SER A 63 10.42 16.99 5.96
N GLN A 64 11.45 17.22 5.14
CA GLN A 64 11.94 18.56 4.82
C GLN A 64 11.72 18.99 3.37
N ILE A 65 11.29 18.12 2.45
CA ILE A 65 11.11 18.48 1.03
C ILE A 65 9.67 18.24 0.61
N GLN A 66 8.87 19.30 0.66
CA GLN A 66 7.49 19.27 0.18
C GLN A 66 7.42 19.67 -1.29
N ILE A 67 6.57 19.01 -2.08
CA ILE A 67 6.40 19.36 -3.50
C ILE A 67 5.81 20.76 -3.71
N SER A 68 5.08 21.27 -2.72
CA SER A 68 4.52 22.62 -2.70
C SER A 68 5.57 23.71 -2.49
N ASP A 69 6.79 23.37 -2.04
CA ASP A 69 7.87 24.34 -1.82
C ASP A 69 8.49 24.72 -3.18
N PRO A 70 8.44 26.01 -3.60
CA PRO A 70 9.03 26.47 -4.85
C PRO A 70 10.55 26.20 -4.96
N ALA A 71 11.24 26.05 -3.82
CA ALA A 71 12.66 25.73 -3.76
C ALA A 71 12.94 24.22 -3.79
N ALA A 72 11.93 23.36 -3.79
CA ALA A 72 12.09 21.91 -3.70
C ALA A 72 12.92 21.29 -4.85
N PRO A 73 12.74 21.69 -6.13
CA PRO A 73 13.59 21.19 -7.21
C PRO A 73 15.07 21.56 -7.04
N LYS A 74 15.34 22.81 -6.60
CA LYS A 74 16.70 23.30 -6.33
C LYS A 74 17.34 22.56 -5.15
N ARG A 75 16.57 22.33 -4.08
CA ARG A 75 17.00 21.57 -2.89
C ARG A 75 17.35 20.13 -3.24
N VAL A 76 16.53 19.46 -4.05
CA VAL A 76 16.79 18.08 -4.48
C VAL A 76 18.05 18.02 -5.36
N ALA A 77 18.22 18.95 -6.29
CA ALA A 77 19.42 19.01 -7.13
C ALA A 77 20.70 19.21 -6.29
N ALA A 78 20.67 20.14 -5.33
CA ALA A 78 21.80 20.43 -4.44
C ALA A 78 22.20 19.22 -3.59
N LEU A 79 21.22 18.53 -2.99
CA LEU A 79 21.50 17.35 -2.16
C LEU A 79 21.99 16.15 -3.00
N LYS A 80 21.44 15.94 -4.20
CA LYS A 80 21.93 14.89 -5.11
C LYS A 80 23.38 15.12 -5.52
N ALA A 81 23.74 16.37 -5.86
CA ALA A 81 25.12 16.73 -6.19
C ALA A 81 26.07 16.49 -5.01
N TRP A 82 25.64 16.84 -3.79
CA TRP A 82 26.38 16.59 -2.57
C TRP A 82 26.62 15.09 -2.30
N PHE A 83 25.59 14.23 -2.37
CA PHE A 83 25.79 12.79 -2.18
C PHE A 83 26.60 12.13 -3.28
N GLN A 84 26.52 12.65 -4.51
CA GLN A 84 27.38 12.22 -5.61
C GLN A 84 28.85 12.59 -5.34
N TYR A 85 29.11 13.76 -4.76
CA TYR A 85 30.46 14.16 -4.33
C TYR A 85 31.01 13.21 -3.27
N LEU A 86 30.23 12.90 -2.23
CA LEU A 86 30.65 11.97 -1.17
C LEU A 86 31.03 10.59 -1.71
N LYS A 87 30.28 10.07 -2.69
CA LYS A 87 30.64 8.83 -3.39
C LYS A 87 31.93 8.99 -4.21
N LYS A 88 32.08 10.11 -4.94
CA LYS A 88 33.25 10.35 -5.81
C LYS A 88 34.55 10.45 -5.02
N ARG A 89 34.50 10.97 -3.78
CA ARG A 89 35.63 11.01 -2.85
C ARG A 89 35.83 9.72 -2.06
N SER A 90 35.01 8.69 -2.30
CA SER A 90 35.00 7.42 -1.55
C SER A 90 34.76 7.59 -0.05
N TYR A 91 34.16 8.70 0.37
CA TYR A 91 33.74 8.93 1.76
C TYR A 91 32.47 8.13 2.09
N ALA A 92 31.64 7.88 1.07
CA ALA A 92 30.44 7.06 1.15
C ALA A 92 30.54 5.85 0.22
N GLU A 93 30.17 4.67 0.72
CA GLU A 93 30.16 3.41 -0.04
C GLU A 93 29.21 3.46 -1.25
N LYS A 94 28.12 4.22 -1.13
CA LYS A 94 27.08 4.36 -2.16
C LYS A 94 26.57 5.79 -2.30
N ASN A 95 25.95 6.09 -3.45
CA ASN A 95 25.34 7.40 -3.69
C ASN A 95 23.96 7.45 -3.05
N TYR A 96 23.83 8.17 -1.94
CA TYR A 96 22.56 8.30 -1.24
C TYR A 96 21.57 9.27 -1.90
N GLY A 97 21.98 10.02 -2.93
CA GLY A 97 21.08 10.92 -3.67
C GLY A 97 19.91 10.21 -4.37
N VAL A 98 20.00 8.88 -4.55
CA VAL A 98 18.91 8.05 -5.10
C VAL A 98 17.68 8.00 -4.18
N HIS A 99 17.85 8.28 -2.89
CA HIS A 99 16.79 8.29 -1.88
C HIS A 99 16.04 9.63 -1.78
N ILE A 100 16.42 10.62 -2.58
CA ILE A 100 15.79 11.95 -2.59
C ILE A 100 14.83 12.04 -3.77
N ARG A 101 13.52 11.97 -3.48
CA ARG A 101 12.43 12.01 -4.47
C ARG A 101 11.38 13.06 -4.09
N LEU A 102 10.96 13.87 -5.05
CA LEU A 102 9.77 14.73 -4.93
C LEU A 102 8.54 13.85 -5.13
N ARG A 103 7.89 13.42 -4.04
CA ARG A 103 6.60 12.72 -4.15
C ARG A 103 5.47 13.74 -4.21
N ARG A 104 4.59 13.62 -5.19
CA ARG A 104 3.33 14.37 -5.28
C ARG A 104 2.47 13.94 -4.08
N SER A 105 2.07 14.87 -3.23
CA SER A 105 1.43 14.55 -1.95
C SER A 105 0.03 13.96 -2.17
N ALA A 106 -0.14 12.69 -1.82
CA ALA A 106 -1.37 12.21 -1.19
C ALA A 106 -1.01 11.87 0.27
N GLY A 107 -1.89 12.23 1.20
CA GLY A 107 -1.65 12.32 2.64
C GLY A 107 -0.90 11.15 3.27
N ARG A 108 -0.03 11.49 4.22
CA ARG A 108 0.86 10.58 4.93
C ARG A 108 0.06 9.68 5.88
N ALA A 109 0.01 8.38 5.60
CA ALA A 109 -0.18 7.35 6.63
C ALA A 109 1.17 6.64 6.81
N THR A 110 1.54 6.43 8.07
CA THR A 110 2.81 5.87 8.55
C THR A 110 3.19 4.57 7.83
N ALA A 111 4.31 4.61 7.09
CA ALA A 111 4.79 3.49 6.30
C ALA A 111 5.83 2.67 7.08
N ALA A 112 5.45 1.45 7.44
CA ALA A 112 6.35 0.32 7.42
C ALA A 112 5.75 -0.72 6.45
N HIS A 113 6.58 -1.15 5.48
CA HIS A 113 6.35 -2.22 4.51
C HIS A 113 5.43 -1.91 3.31
N THR A 114 5.95 -1.22 2.29
CA THR A 114 5.38 -1.27 0.94
C THR A 114 6.10 -2.33 0.11
N VAL A 115 5.56 -3.54 0.14
CA VAL A 115 5.56 -4.36 -1.08
C VAL A 115 4.60 -3.65 -2.05
N ASN A 116 5.00 -3.51 -3.30
CA ASN A 116 4.23 -2.86 -4.36
C ASN A 116 3.02 -3.75 -4.70
N GLU A 117 1.97 -3.71 -3.88
CA GLU A 117 0.77 -4.54 -4.07
C GLU A 117 -0.13 -3.90 -5.12
N ALA A 118 -0.58 -4.71 -6.08
CA ALA A 118 -1.40 -4.28 -7.20
C ALA A 118 -2.73 -3.64 -6.74
N PRO A 119 -3.29 -2.69 -7.51
CA PRO A 119 -4.64 -2.17 -7.28
C PRO A 119 -5.66 -3.32 -7.24
N ILE A 120 -6.65 -3.22 -6.37
CA ILE A 120 -7.76 -4.17 -6.28
C ILE A 120 -8.95 -3.51 -6.97
N GLU A 121 -9.32 -4.02 -8.13
CA GLU A 121 -10.55 -3.61 -8.80
C GLU A 121 -11.76 -4.14 -8.04
N MET A 122 -12.70 -3.25 -7.70
CA MET A 122 -13.91 -3.58 -6.92
C MET A 122 -15.11 -2.80 -7.44
N THR A 123 -16.31 -3.29 -7.16
CA THR A 123 -17.54 -2.54 -7.47
C THR A 123 -17.71 -1.39 -6.49
N ALA A 124 -18.40 -0.32 -6.91
CA ALA A 124 -18.76 0.79 -6.01
C ALA A 124 -19.61 0.31 -4.81
N GLU A 125 -20.49 -0.66 -5.05
CA GLU A 125 -21.28 -1.34 -4.02
C GLU A 125 -20.36 -2.05 -3.01
N GLY A 126 -19.34 -2.79 -3.48
CA GLY A 126 -18.39 -3.48 -2.61
C GLY A 126 -17.56 -2.54 -1.75
N ILE A 127 -17.11 -1.42 -2.32
CA ILE A 127 -16.41 -0.38 -1.55
C ILE A 127 -17.32 0.20 -0.47
N THR A 128 -18.58 0.53 -0.82
CA THR A 128 -19.57 1.06 0.13
C THR A 128 -19.87 0.05 1.24
N ASN A 129 -20.02 -1.23 0.91
CA ASN A 129 -20.25 -2.30 1.88
C ASN A 129 -19.07 -2.44 2.85
N LEU A 130 -17.83 -2.39 2.35
CA LEU A 130 -16.62 -2.44 3.18
C LEU A 130 -16.50 -1.21 4.09
N GLN A 131 -16.85 -0.02 3.61
CA GLN A 131 -16.91 1.19 4.43
C GLN A 131 -17.95 1.05 5.55
N GLY A 132 -19.16 0.60 5.21
CA GLY A 132 -20.21 0.36 6.21
C GLY A 132 -19.87 -0.72 7.23
N GLU A 133 -19.15 -1.78 6.81
CA GLU A 133 -18.62 -2.80 7.73
C GLU A 133 -17.57 -2.20 8.66
N LEU A 134 -16.64 -1.39 8.14
CA LEU A 134 -15.61 -0.72 8.93
C LEU A 134 -16.24 0.20 9.99
N ASP A 135 -17.22 1.02 9.61
CA ASP A 135 -17.90 1.95 10.52
C ASP A 135 -18.61 1.20 11.65
N ARG A 136 -19.26 0.06 11.36
CA ARG A 136 -19.88 -0.80 12.38
C ARG A 136 -18.83 -1.36 13.35
N LEU A 137 -17.74 -1.93 12.82
CA LEU A 137 -16.67 -2.49 13.63
C LEU A 137 -16.00 -1.43 14.53
N GLU A 138 -15.91 -0.19 14.07
CA GLU A 138 -15.45 0.95 14.87
C GLU A 138 -16.43 1.33 15.98
N GLY A 139 -17.73 1.29 15.67
CA GLY A 139 -18.82 1.48 16.63
C GLY A 139 -18.87 0.41 17.74
N ASP A 140 -18.44 -0.83 17.46
CA ASP A 140 -18.45 -1.94 18.42
C ASP A 140 -17.30 -1.87 19.45
N VAL A 141 -16.22 -1.13 19.16
CA VAL A 141 -15.01 -1.08 20.02
C VAL A 141 -15.32 -0.67 21.47
N PRO A 142 -16.13 0.37 21.75
CA PRO A 142 -16.45 0.75 23.13
C PRO A 142 -17.13 -0.38 23.92
N ASP A 143 -18.04 -1.13 23.29
CA ASP A 143 -18.76 -2.23 23.93
C ASP A 143 -17.86 -3.43 24.18
N LEU A 144 -16.95 -3.74 23.26
CA LEU A 144 -15.93 -4.78 23.43
C LEU A 144 -14.98 -4.45 24.59
N VAL A 145 -14.50 -3.21 24.69
CA VAL A 145 -13.65 -2.75 25.80
C VAL A 145 -14.38 -2.77 27.13
N LYS A 146 -15.68 -2.42 27.13
CA LYS A 146 -16.54 -2.50 28.31
C LYS A 146 -16.73 -3.96 28.75
N ALA A 147 -16.96 -4.88 27.83
CA ALA A 147 -17.08 -6.30 28.11
C ALA A 147 -15.79 -6.87 28.75
N ILE A 148 -14.61 -6.49 28.22
CA ILE A 148 -13.33 -6.86 28.83
C ILE A 148 -13.21 -6.28 30.25
N SER A 149 -13.59 -5.03 30.46
CA SER A 149 -13.50 -4.37 31.76
C SER A 149 -14.40 -5.06 32.80
N LEU A 150 -15.65 -5.37 32.44
CA LEU A 150 -16.58 -6.12 33.29
C LEU A 150 -16.07 -7.53 33.60
N ALA A 151 -15.55 -8.24 32.59
CA ALA A 151 -14.99 -9.57 32.78
C ALA A 151 -13.74 -9.56 33.69
N ARG A 152 -12.98 -8.45 33.75
CA ARG A 152 -11.82 -8.29 34.66
C ARG A 152 -12.22 -8.03 36.11
N GLU A 153 -13.42 -7.50 36.35
CA GLU A 153 -13.94 -7.26 37.70
C GLU A 153 -14.42 -8.54 38.38
N ASP A 154 -14.65 -9.60 37.59
CA ASP A 154 -14.95 -10.94 38.09
C ASP A 154 -13.68 -11.57 38.68
N LYS A 155 -13.70 -11.84 39.99
CA LYS A 155 -12.51 -12.17 40.80
C LYS A 155 -12.14 -13.66 40.79
N ASP A 156 -12.74 -14.45 39.89
CA ASP A 156 -12.38 -15.86 39.72
C ASP A 156 -11.29 -16.01 38.65
N PHE A 157 -10.04 -15.84 39.09
CA PHE A 157 -8.85 -15.75 38.23
C PHE A 157 -8.39 -17.09 37.64
N ARG A 158 -9.02 -18.22 37.99
CA ARG A 158 -8.49 -19.54 37.64
C ARG A 158 -8.97 -20.06 36.29
N GLU A 159 -10.14 -19.63 35.80
CA GLU A 159 -10.67 -19.99 34.47
C GLU A 159 -11.61 -18.89 33.93
N ASN A 160 -11.10 -17.67 33.71
CA ASN A 160 -11.93 -16.57 33.21
C ASN A 160 -12.16 -16.69 31.69
N ALA A 161 -12.90 -17.72 31.28
CA ALA A 161 -13.35 -17.94 29.90
C ALA A 161 -14.09 -16.72 29.31
N PRO A 162 -14.91 -15.96 30.08
CA PRO A 162 -15.51 -14.72 29.59
C PRO A 162 -14.50 -13.64 29.21
N LEU A 163 -13.43 -13.47 30.00
CA LEU A 163 -12.38 -12.49 29.71
C LEU A 163 -11.59 -12.86 28.46
N GLU A 164 -11.22 -14.13 28.31
CA GLU A 164 -10.51 -14.62 27.14
C GLU A 164 -11.38 -14.49 25.88
N ALA A 165 -12.67 -14.84 25.95
CA ALA A 165 -13.61 -14.65 24.85
C ALA A 165 -13.77 -13.17 24.46
N ALA A 166 -13.84 -12.25 25.43
CA ALA A 166 -13.95 -10.81 25.17
C ALA A 166 -12.67 -10.24 24.53
N ARG A 167 -11.49 -10.72 24.93
CA ARG A 167 -10.21 -10.37 24.31
C ARG A 167 -10.10 -10.89 22.90
N GLU A 168 -10.51 -12.13 22.66
CA GLU A 168 -10.53 -12.73 21.33
C GLU A 168 -11.48 -11.98 20.39
N ALA A 169 -12.67 -11.60 20.87
CA ALA A 169 -13.60 -10.78 20.10
C ALA A 169 -13.01 -9.42 19.69
N LEU A 170 -12.30 -8.74 20.61
CA LEU A 170 -11.59 -7.50 20.29
C LEU A 170 -10.46 -7.72 19.29
N ALA A 171 -9.68 -8.78 19.44
CA ALA A 171 -8.59 -9.11 18.52
C ALA A 171 -9.12 -9.45 17.11
N PHE A 172 -10.24 -10.16 17.02
CA PHE A 172 -10.92 -10.46 15.75
C PHE A 172 -11.41 -9.18 15.08
N ASN A 173 -12.08 -8.30 15.85
CA ASN A 173 -12.53 -7.00 15.36
C ASN A 173 -11.34 -6.16 14.82
N GLU A 174 -10.25 -6.06 15.57
CA GLU A 174 -9.06 -5.30 15.12
C GLU A 174 -8.45 -5.90 13.84
N THR A 175 -8.34 -7.23 13.79
CA THR A 175 -7.82 -7.94 12.61
C THR A 175 -8.68 -7.66 11.39
N ARG A 176 -10.00 -7.78 11.52
CA ARG A 176 -10.94 -7.51 10.43
C ARG A 176 -10.88 -6.05 9.96
N ARG A 177 -10.85 -5.09 10.88
CA ARG A 177 -10.70 -3.65 10.56
C ARG A 177 -9.41 -3.38 9.79
N ARG A 178 -8.31 -4.03 10.17
CA ARG A 178 -7.00 -3.90 9.50
C ARG A 178 -7.06 -4.45 8.07
N GLU A 179 -7.68 -5.60 7.87
CA GLU A 179 -7.89 -6.20 6.55
C GLU A 179 -8.74 -5.30 5.64
N ILE A 180 -9.86 -4.78 6.15
CA ILE A 180 -10.75 -3.89 5.41
C ILE A 180 -10.01 -2.61 5.01
N ASN A 181 -9.30 -1.98 5.96
CA ASN A 181 -8.48 -0.80 5.67
C ASN A 181 -7.41 -1.07 4.61
N ALA A 182 -6.72 -2.21 4.70
CA ALA A 182 -5.73 -2.61 3.70
C ALA A 182 -6.36 -2.87 2.32
N THR A 183 -7.63 -3.29 2.28
CA THR A 183 -8.40 -3.43 1.04
C THR A 183 -8.73 -2.08 0.47
N LEU A 184 -9.41 -1.22 1.24
CA LEU A 184 -9.90 0.08 0.81
C LEU A 184 -8.77 1.00 0.33
N ARG A 185 -7.59 0.93 0.93
CA ARG A 185 -6.39 1.68 0.48
C ARG A 185 -5.93 1.33 -0.94
N ARG A 186 -6.25 0.13 -1.43
CA ARG A 186 -5.89 -0.36 -2.77
C ARG A 186 -7.08 -0.45 -3.71
N ALA A 187 -8.29 -0.26 -3.20
CA ALA A 187 -9.52 -0.43 -3.96
C ALA A 187 -9.66 0.66 -5.02
N VAL A 188 -9.92 0.23 -6.25
CA VAL A 188 -10.26 1.11 -7.37
C VAL A 188 -11.67 0.74 -7.82
N ALA A 189 -12.57 1.71 -7.77
CA ALA A 189 -13.95 1.52 -8.23
C ALA A 189 -13.94 1.30 -9.75
N VAL A 190 -14.50 0.19 -10.19
CA VAL A 190 -14.78 -0.06 -11.60
C VAL A 190 -16.23 0.35 -11.85
N ASP A 191 -16.41 1.42 -12.63
CA ASP A 191 -17.74 1.83 -13.08
C ASP A 191 -18.08 1.06 -14.36
N SER A 192 -19.10 0.22 -14.28
CA SER A 192 -19.54 -0.60 -15.41
C SER A 192 -20.41 0.19 -16.38
N ALA A 193 -21.00 1.32 -15.95
CA ALA A 193 -21.99 2.09 -16.70
C ALA A 193 -21.41 2.83 -17.92
N ASP A 194 -20.14 3.21 -17.89
CA ASP A 194 -19.53 4.10 -18.91
C ASP A 194 -18.97 3.37 -20.15
N SER A 195 -19.01 2.04 -20.19
CA SER A 195 -18.49 1.29 -21.35
C SER A 195 -19.59 1.02 -22.37
N ALA A 196 -19.46 1.58 -23.58
CA ALA A 196 -20.35 1.31 -24.73
C ALA A 196 -20.20 -0.10 -25.34
N ASP A 197 -19.54 -1.03 -24.64
CA ASP A 197 -19.24 -2.39 -25.10
C ASP A 197 -20.16 -3.40 -24.41
N ASP A 198 -20.87 -4.26 -25.14
CA ASP A 198 -21.75 -5.32 -24.60
C ASP A 198 -20.99 -6.46 -23.89
N ARG A 199 -19.70 -6.25 -23.57
CA ARG A 199 -18.87 -7.20 -22.84
C ARG A 199 -19.13 -7.11 -21.35
N SER A 200 -19.14 -8.28 -20.72
CA SER A 200 -19.13 -8.41 -19.27
C SER A 200 -17.80 -7.92 -18.68
N THR A 201 -17.88 -7.08 -17.66
CA THR A 201 -16.74 -6.58 -16.87
C THR A 201 -16.98 -6.87 -15.39
N ILE A 202 -16.00 -6.54 -14.53
CA ILE A 202 -16.27 -6.46 -13.08
C ILE A 202 -17.42 -5.48 -12.85
N GLY A 203 -18.37 -5.87 -12.00
CA GLY A 203 -19.63 -5.16 -11.73
C GLY A 203 -20.79 -5.55 -12.64
N SER A 204 -20.53 -6.22 -13.78
CA SER A 204 -21.60 -6.69 -14.67
C SER A 204 -22.33 -7.89 -14.11
N THR A 205 -23.63 -7.96 -14.39
CA THR A 205 -24.46 -9.13 -14.17
C THR A 205 -24.63 -9.88 -15.50
N VAL A 206 -24.22 -11.14 -15.52
CA VAL A 206 -24.20 -12.00 -16.71
C VAL A 206 -25.27 -13.08 -16.55
N GLN A 207 -26.19 -13.12 -17.51
CA GLN A 207 -27.20 -14.17 -17.62
C GLN A 207 -26.68 -15.26 -18.54
N VAL A 208 -26.78 -16.50 -18.08
CA VAL A 208 -26.30 -17.68 -18.79
C VAL A 208 -27.30 -18.82 -18.76
N THR A 209 -27.41 -19.55 -19.85
CA THR A 209 -28.13 -20.82 -19.92
C THR A 209 -27.12 -21.96 -19.91
N ARG A 210 -27.28 -22.89 -18.97
CA ARG A 210 -26.53 -24.14 -18.92
C ARG A 210 -26.97 -25.07 -20.04
N LEU A 211 -26.05 -25.48 -20.92
CA LEU A 211 -26.40 -26.31 -22.08
C LEU A 211 -26.65 -27.79 -21.74
N ASP A 212 -26.23 -28.24 -20.55
CA ASP A 212 -26.42 -29.63 -20.12
C ASP A 212 -27.84 -29.93 -19.63
N ASN A 213 -28.55 -28.91 -19.13
CA ASN A 213 -29.89 -29.07 -18.54
C ASN A 213 -30.86 -27.92 -18.84
N ASP A 214 -30.48 -27.01 -19.74
CA ASP A 214 -31.27 -25.86 -20.19
C ASP A 214 -31.73 -24.95 -19.03
N ARG A 215 -30.93 -24.84 -17.96
CA ARG A 215 -31.24 -23.98 -16.81
C ARG A 215 -30.61 -22.62 -16.95
N ASP A 216 -31.43 -21.60 -16.79
CA ASP A 216 -30.98 -20.21 -16.70
C ASP A 216 -30.43 -19.90 -15.30
N VAL A 217 -29.28 -19.24 -15.28
CA VAL A 217 -28.59 -18.79 -14.07
C VAL A 217 -28.05 -17.39 -14.32
N GLU A 218 -28.07 -16.57 -13.28
CA GLU A 218 -27.51 -15.22 -13.33
C GLU A 218 -26.33 -15.12 -12.35
N TYR A 219 -25.25 -14.45 -12.78
CA TYR A 219 -24.06 -14.24 -11.97
C TYR A 219 -23.61 -12.78 -12.02
N LYS A 220 -23.36 -12.18 -10.86
CA LYS A 220 -22.68 -10.89 -10.76
C LYS A 220 -21.17 -11.11 -10.69
N LEU A 221 -20.44 -10.57 -11.66
CA LEU A 221 -18.98 -10.64 -11.70
C LEU A 221 -18.41 -9.61 -10.72
N VAL A 222 -17.65 -10.08 -9.74
CA VAL A 222 -17.05 -9.25 -8.69
C VAL A 222 -15.61 -9.65 -8.43
N SER A 223 -14.90 -8.90 -7.60
CA SER A 223 -13.58 -9.31 -7.10
C SER A 223 -13.69 -10.48 -6.12
N ALA A 224 -12.60 -11.21 -5.87
CA ALA A 224 -12.61 -12.29 -4.88
C ALA A 224 -13.06 -11.87 -3.47
N ARG A 225 -12.87 -10.60 -3.11
CA ARG A 225 -13.24 -10.07 -1.79
C ARG A 225 -14.74 -9.78 -1.63
N GLU A 226 -15.46 -9.67 -2.75
CA GLU A 226 -16.91 -9.44 -2.80
C GLU A 226 -17.68 -10.72 -3.15
N ALA A 227 -16.97 -11.80 -3.50
CA ALA A 227 -17.58 -13.03 -3.97
C ALA A 227 -18.41 -13.68 -2.86
N ASN A 228 -19.67 -13.97 -3.19
CA ASN A 228 -20.59 -14.68 -2.33
C ASN A 228 -21.50 -15.56 -3.22
N ALA A 229 -21.25 -16.86 -3.22
CA ALA A 229 -22.00 -17.81 -4.03
C ALA A 229 -23.50 -17.87 -3.66
N ALA A 230 -23.85 -17.56 -2.41
CA ALA A 230 -25.26 -17.53 -1.97
C ALA A 230 -26.04 -16.36 -2.59
N ASP A 231 -25.35 -15.26 -2.88
CA ASP A 231 -25.93 -14.05 -3.50
C ASP A 231 -25.67 -14.01 -5.02
N SER A 232 -25.30 -15.14 -5.63
CA SER A 232 -24.90 -15.23 -7.04
C SER A 232 -23.75 -14.29 -7.44
N LYS A 233 -22.92 -13.85 -6.48
CA LYS A 233 -21.72 -13.03 -6.70
C LYS A 233 -20.51 -13.94 -6.89
N ILE A 234 -19.94 -13.98 -8.09
CA ILE A 234 -18.80 -14.84 -8.41
C ILE A 234 -17.54 -14.01 -8.64
N SER A 235 -16.41 -14.50 -8.14
CA SER A 235 -15.11 -13.88 -8.39
C SER A 235 -14.74 -14.04 -9.88
N VAL A 236 -14.23 -12.97 -10.50
CA VAL A 236 -13.57 -13.04 -11.80
C VAL A 236 -12.33 -13.93 -11.83
N GLU A 237 -11.79 -14.31 -10.66
CA GLU A 237 -10.68 -15.26 -10.54
C GLU A 237 -11.14 -16.73 -10.44
N SER A 238 -12.44 -16.96 -10.24
CA SER A 238 -13.02 -18.30 -10.18
C SER A 238 -13.07 -18.95 -11.58
N PRO A 239 -13.15 -20.29 -11.69
CA PRO A 239 -13.24 -20.97 -13.00
C PRO A 239 -14.40 -20.45 -13.85
N VAL A 240 -15.57 -20.24 -13.25
CA VAL A 240 -16.75 -19.70 -13.96
C VAL A 240 -16.53 -18.22 -14.31
N GLY A 241 -16.07 -17.42 -13.35
CA GLY A 241 -15.89 -15.97 -13.57
C GLY A 241 -14.84 -15.64 -14.62
N LYS A 242 -13.75 -16.42 -14.69
CA LYS A 242 -12.71 -16.28 -15.73
C LYS A 242 -13.27 -16.48 -17.14
N GLU A 243 -14.13 -17.48 -17.30
CA GLU A 243 -14.74 -17.78 -18.59
C GLU A 243 -15.84 -16.78 -18.96
N LEU A 244 -16.55 -16.25 -17.98
CA LEU A 244 -17.62 -15.26 -18.19
C LEU A 244 -17.11 -13.84 -18.34
N LEU A 245 -15.89 -13.51 -17.93
CA LEU A 245 -15.31 -12.17 -18.07
C LEU A 245 -15.02 -11.85 -19.55
N GLY A 246 -15.46 -10.68 -20.01
CA GLY A 246 -15.23 -10.19 -21.38
C GLY A 246 -16.12 -10.81 -22.45
N ARG A 247 -17.15 -11.57 -22.08
CA ARG A 247 -18.09 -12.24 -22.98
C ARG A 247 -19.27 -11.36 -23.34
N ARG A 248 -19.89 -11.64 -24.48
CA ARG A 248 -21.08 -10.95 -24.99
C ARG A 248 -22.28 -11.90 -25.10
N PRO A 249 -23.52 -11.38 -25.15
CA PRO A 249 -24.69 -12.20 -25.46
C PRO A 249 -24.49 -12.99 -26.77
N GLY A 250 -24.80 -14.28 -26.74
CA GLY A 250 -24.60 -15.24 -27.82
C GLY A 250 -23.32 -16.07 -27.71
N ASP A 251 -22.36 -15.67 -26.88
CA ASP A 251 -21.11 -16.44 -26.68
C ASP A 251 -21.38 -17.75 -25.93
N GLU A 252 -20.67 -18.82 -26.31
CA GLU A 252 -20.64 -20.08 -25.57
C GLU A 252 -19.28 -20.27 -24.89
N VAL A 253 -19.29 -20.71 -23.64
CA VAL A 253 -18.09 -20.93 -22.83
C VAL A 253 -18.13 -22.29 -22.16
N SER A 254 -16.95 -22.89 -22.00
CA SER A 254 -16.79 -24.19 -21.33
C SER A 254 -15.96 -24.01 -20.07
N VAL A 255 -16.56 -24.31 -18.92
CA VAL A 255 -15.91 -24.20 -17.61
C VAL A 255 -15.51 -25.58 -17.13
N SER A 256 -14.23 -25.77 -16.84
CA SER A 256 -13.74 -26.98 -16.17
C SER A 256 -13.91 -26.84 -14.67
N VAL A 257 -14.71 -27.73 -14.07
CA VAL A 257 -14.87 -27.86 -12.62
C VAL A 257 -14.47 -29.28 -12.19
N PRO A 258 -14.18 -29.54 -10.90
CA PRO A 258 -13.80 -30.89 -10.44
C PRO A 258 -14.82 -31.99 -10.79
N ALA A 259 -16.09 -31.63 -10.97
CA ALA A 259 -17.17 -32.54 -11.33
C ALA A 259 -17.30 -32.81 -12.85
N GLY A 260 -16.52 -32.13 -13.70
CA GLY A 260 -16.60 -32.25 -15.16
C GLY A 260 -16.55 -30.90 -15.89
N VAL A 261 -16.84 -30.91 -17.20
CA VAL A 261 -16.95 -29.69 -18.00
C VAL A 261 -18.41 -29.27 -18.07
N ILE A 262 -18.68 -28.01 -17.71
CA ILE A 262 -20.02 -27.40 -17.82
C ILE A 262 -19.97 -26.37 -18.95
N GLN A 263 -20.95 -26.41 -19.85
CA GLN A 263 -21.08 -25.44 -20.94
C GLN A 263 -22.18 -24.44 -20.64
N PHE A 264 -21.89 -23.17 -20.89
CA PHE A 264 -22.81 -22.06 -20.72
C PHE A 264 -22.94 -21.29 -22.03
N ARG A 265 -24.15 -20.84 -22.36
CA ARG A 265 -24.39 -19.80 -23.37
C ARG A 265 -24.77 -18.52 -22.67
N VAL A 266 -24.08 -17.42 -22.97
CA VAL A 266 -24.40 -16.10 -22.44
C VAL A 266 -25.66 -15.59 -23.15
N THR A 267 -26.71 -15.30 -22.41
CA THR A 267 -27.98 -14.82 -22.94
C THR A 267 -28.16 -13.31 -22.76
N GLY A 268 -27.48 -12.73 -21.78
CA GLY A 268 -27.57 -11.30 -21.49
C GLY A 268 -26.41 -10.80 -20.64
N VAL A 269 -26.09 -9.52 -20.78
CA VAL A 269 -25.15 -8.79 -19.93
C VAL A 269 -25.83 -7.48 -19.54
N SER A 270 -25.95 -7.22 -18.24
CA SER A 270 -26.44 -5.96 -17.69
C SER A 270 -25.38 -5.32 -16.81
N LYS A 271 -25.33 -3.99 -16.83
CA LYS A 271 -24.39 -3.17 -16.07
C LYS A 271 -25.15 -2.47 -14.96
N SER A 272 -24.61 -2.53 -13.75
CA SER A 272 -25.17 -1.95 -12.53
C SER A 272 -24.20 -0.98 -11.88
#